data_AF-A0AAU0PUI3-F1
#
_entry.id   AF-A0AAU0PUI3-F1
#
_cell.length_a   1.000
_cell.length_b   1.000
_cell.length_c   1.000
_cell.angle_alpha   90.00
_cell.angle_beta   90.00
_cell.angle_gamma   90.00
#
_symmetry.space_group_name_H-M   'P 1'
#
loop_
_entity.id
_entity.type
_entity.pdbx_description
1 polymer ?
#
loop_
_entity_poly.entity_id
_entity_poly.type
_entity_poly.pdbx_seq_one_letter_code
_entity_poly.pdbx_strand_id
1 'polypeptide(L)'
;MSKDGKYIVSANEDNRIKVWDFNSAECIKTFKEDLISSWNNINSVEISSDGNYIISGGKDKKIKVWDINKVPTEEDENKPFTRKEEYSNILDGHSDSVSNLTISEDGKYIISGSVDKTIKIWDFKTSECLRTLEGHVDAISIVTISKDGKYIVSGSKDKTIKIWDFKTSECLRTLEGHFGSINSLVISPDNKHIVSASEDKKVKIWDFNSGKCLISFNGYLGNTCSLAISPDGKYIISGSNNETINIWELSSNKNIYTIDSNFELAIDEQGFFKGSIDNINQYIKICNKPLNQRNLTQEEIVSFSKKGNFLELN
;
A
#
# COMPACT_ATOMS: atom_id res chain seq x y z
N MET A 1 1.37 7.51 -2.82
CA MET A 1 2.33 8.19 -3.70
C MET A 1 1.53 9.01 -4.70
N SER A 2 1.98 10.22 -5.04
CA SER A 2 1.34 11.06 -6.05
C SER A 2 1.48 10.43 -7.44
N LYS A 3 0.59 10.81 -8.34
CA LYS A 3 0.51 10.25 -9.68
C LYS A 3 1.76 10.55 -10.53
N ASP A 4 2.37 11.70 -10.32
CA ASP A 4 3.64 12.09 -10.96
C ASP A 4 4.87 11.43 -10.32
N GLY A 5 4.69 10.65 -9.24
CA GLY A 5 5.76 9.98 -8.52
C GLY A 5 6.64 10.92 -7.70
N LYS A 6 6.30 12.20 -7.60
CA LYS A 6 7.13 13.20 -6.92
C LYS A 6 6.98 13.17 -5.41
N TYR A 7 5.78 12.88 -4.92
CA TYR A 7 5.46 12.96 -3.49
C TYR A 7 5.01 11.61 -2.93
N ILE A 8 5.52 11.26 -1.76
CA ILE A 8 5.02 10.14 -0.97
C ILE A 8 4.32 10.70 0.26
N VAL A 9 3.21 10.07 0.65
CA VAL A 9 2.56 10.35 1.92
C VAL A 9 2.55 9.08 2.75
N SER A 10 2.92 9.21 4.02
CA SER A 10 2.91 8.12 5.00
C SER A 10 2.16 8.55 6.25
N ALA A 11 1.49 7.62 6.91
CA ALA A 11 0.88 7.83 8.22
C ALA A 11 1.54 6.89 9.24
N ASN A 12 1.84 7.41 10.43
CA ASN A 12 2.55 6.70 11.49
C ASN A 12 1.65 6.45 12.72
N GLU A 13 2.13 5.59 13.61
CA GLU A 13 1.42 5.23 14.86
C GLU A 13 1.21 6.39 15.83
N ASP A 14 1.96 7.49 15.66
CA ASP A 14 1.85 8.71 16.45
C ASP A 14 0.82 9.72 15.89
N ASN A 15 -0.09 9.26 15.02
CA ASN A 15 -1.09 10.08 14.31
C ASN A 15 -0.49 11.18 13.42
N ARG A 16 0.78 11.06 13.04
CA ARG A 16 1.40 11.98 12.11
C ARG A 16 1.27 11.49 10.68
N ILE A 17 0.93 12.41 9.79
CA ILE A 17 1.00 12.23 8.35
C ILE A 17 2.21 13.00 7.86
N LYS A 18 3.13 12.35 7.16
CA LYS A 18 4.32 12.97 6.59
C LYS A 18 4.24 12.97 5.07
N VAL A 19 4.66 14.08 4.47
CA VAL A 19 4.83 14.23 3.01
C VAL A 19 6.31 14.27 2.72
N TRP A 20 6.74 13.42 1.80
CA TRP A 20 8.13 13.24 1.42
C TRP A 20 8.32 13.60 -0.05
N ASP A 21 9.41 14.27 -0.40
CA ASP A 21 9.86 14.33 -1.79
C ASP A 21 10.54 13.02 -2.14
N PHE A 22 10.09 12.38 -3.21
CA PHE A 22 10.61 11.09 -3.62
C PHE A 22 12.07 11.15 -4.06
N ASN A 23 12.48 12.26 -4.68
CA ASN A 23 13.83 12.37 -5.25
C ASN A 23 14.85 12.76 -4.19
N SER A 24 14.52 13.67 -3.28
CA SER A 24 15.44 14.06 -2.20
C SER A 24 15.37 13.15 -0.97
N ALA A 25 14.30 12.34 -0.84
CA ALA A 25 13.98 11.57 0.35
C ALA A 25 13.79 12.42 1.63
N GLU A 26 13.57 13.74 1.46
CA GLU A 26 13.36 14.65 2.57
C GLU A 26 11.88 14.73 2.95
N CYS A 27 11.62 14.84 4.25
CA CYS A 27 10.29 15.14 4.77
C CYS A 27 10.01 16.63 4.56
N ILE A 28 9.04 16.95 3.70
CA ILE A 28 8.68 18.33 3.34
C ILE A 28 7.68 18.91 4.34
N LYS A 29 6.71 18.11 4.79
CA LYS A 29 5.65 18.53 5.71
C LYS A 29 5.22 17.42 6.66
N THR A 30 4.84 17.81 7.87
CA THR A 30 4.25 16.92 8.88
C THR A 30 2.91 17.50 9.33
N PHE A 31 1.86 16.69 9.26
CA PHE A 31 0.52 16.98 9.77
C PHE A 31 0.25 16.07 10.95
N LYS A 32 -0.54 16.51 11.93
CA LYS A 32 -0.86 15.69 13.12
C LYS A 32 -2.35 15.65 13.39
N GLU A 33 -2.90 14.45 13.48
CA GLU A 33 -4.27 14.26 13.96
C GLU A 33 -4.35 14.23 15.48
N ASP A 34 -5.45 14.78 16.01
CA ASP A 34 -5.76 14.69 17.44
C ASP A 34 -5.86 13.21 17.86
N LEU A 35 -5.24 12.88 18.99
CA LEU A 35 -5.39 11.57 19.62
C LEU A 35 -6.81 11.44 20.17
N ILE A 36 -7.54 10.43 19.69
CA ILE A 36 -8.91 10.14 20.13
C ILE A 36 -8.91 9.04 21.21
N SER A 37 -7.77 8.34 21.38
CA SER A 37 -7.48 7.40 22.47
C SER A 37 -5.97 7.12 22.52
N SER A 38 -5.52 6.16 23.34
CA SER A 38 -4.12 5.69 23.37
C SER A 38 -3.66 4.92 22.11
N TRP A 39 -4.44 4.98 21.02
CA TRP A 39 -4.24 4.17 19.81
C TRP A 39 -4.18 5.09 18.58
N ASN A 40 -3.41 4.68 17.58
CA ASN A 40 -3.36 5.33 16.26
C ASN A 40 -4.77 5.43 15.65
N ASN A 41 -5.15 6.62 15.18
CA ASN A 41 -6.42 6.91 14.53
C ASN A 41 -6.39 6.59 13.03
N ILE A 42 -5.27 6.80 12.34
CA ILE A 42 -5.22 6.81 10.87
C ILE A 42 -5.07 5.38 10.34
N ASN A 43 -6.04 4.92 9.56
CA ASN A 43 -5.99 3.61 8.91
C ASN A 43 -5.56 3.71 7.43
N SER A 44 -5.85 4.84 6.79
CA SER A 44 -5.59 5.03 5.36
C SER A 44 -5.29 6.48 5.05
N VAL A 45 -4.37 6.68 4.11
CA VAL A 45 -3.97 8.00 3.63
C VAL A 45 -3.70 7.95 2.13
N GLU A 46 -4.09 9.01 1.43
CA GLU A 46 -3.86 9.17 0.01
C GLU A 46 -3.56 10.63 -0.31
N ILE A 47 -2.89 10.88 -1.44
CA ILE A 47 -2.58 12.20 -1.95
C ILE A 47 -3.30 12.39 -3.27
N SER A 48 -3.90 13.58 -3.47
CA SER A 48 -4.56 13.91 -4.72
C SER A 48 -3.59 13.88 -5.90
N SER A 49 -4.13 13.64 -7.10
CA SER A 49 -3.31 13.55 -8.32
C SER A 49 -2.51 14.82 -8.63
N ASP A 50 -2.99 15.98 -8.20
CA ASP A 50 -2.31 17.27 -8.35
C ASP A 50 -1.31 17.57 -7.21
N GLY A 51 -1.20 16.70 -6.21
CA GLY A 51 -0.29 16.84 -5.08
C GLY A 51 -0.66 17.94 -4.09
N ASN A 52 -1.85 18.54 -4.20
CA ASN A 52 -2.26 19.67 -3.35
C ASN A 52 -3.00 19.25 -2.08
N TYR A 53 -3.58 18.05 -2.06
CA TYR A 53 -4.41 17.60 -0.96
C TYR A 53 -4.00 16.23 -0.44
N ILE A 54 -4.11 16.05 0.86
CA ILE A 54 -4.04 14.74 1.52
C ILE A 54 -5.44 14.38 1.98
N ILE A 55 -5.81 13.12 1.85
CA ILE A 55 -7.06 12.59 2.37
C ILE A 55 -6.68 11.50 3.37
N SER A 56 -7.15 11.61 4.61
CA SER A 56 -6.96 10.59 5.65
C SER A 56 -8.30 10.06 6.15
N GLY A 57 -8.35 8.77 6.45
CA GLY A 57 -9.50 8.10 7.04
C GLY A 57 -9.07 7.31 8.27
N GLY A 58 -9.89 7.37 9.32
CA GLY A 58 -9.49 6.84 10.61
C GLY A 58 -10.59 6.18 11.46
N LYS A 59 -10.17 5.74 12.64
CA LYS A 59 -10.99 5.09 13.68
C LYS A 59 -12.05 5.99 14.26
N ASP A 60 -11.87 7.29 14.13
CA ASP A 60 -12.85 8.31 14.46
C ASP A 60 -14.00 8.44 13.47
N LYS A 61 -14.06 7.51 12.50
CA LYS A 61 -15.17 7.36 11.55
C LYS A 61 -15.23 8.49 10.52
N LYS A 62 -14.24 9.38 10.55
CA LYS A 62 -14.18 10.59 9.73
C LYS A 62 -13.16 10.44 8.63
N ILE A 63 -13.41 11.17 7.55
CA ILE A 63 -12.41 11.42 6.51
C ILE A 63 -12.03 12.90 6.61
N LYS A 64 -10.73 13.19 6.61
CA LYS A 64 -10.21 14.56 6.70
C LYS A 64 -9.46 14.89 5.41
N VAL A 65 -9.72 16.06 4.86
CA VAL A 65 -9.04 16.58 3.67
C VAL A 65 -8.13 17.72 4.07
N TRP A 66 -6.82 17.55 3.86
CA TRP A 66 -5.77 18.48 4.24
C TRP A 66 -5.30 19.22 3.01
N ASP A 67 -5.25 20.56 3.08
CA ASP A 67 -4.67 21.38 2.01
C ASP A 67 -3.19 21.56 2.31
N ILE A 68 -2.34 20.93 1.50
CA ILE A 68 -0.89 20.95 1.67
C ILE A 68 -0.38 22.38 1.59
N ASN A 69 -0.99 23.25 0.80
CA ASN A 69 -0.52 24.62 0.59
C ASN A 69 -0.87 25.57 1.75
N LYS A 70 -1.81 25.20 2.62
CA LYS A 70 -2.22 26.04 3.77
C LYS A 70 -1.37 25.84 5.02
N VAL A 71 -0.60 24.76 5.11
CA VAL A 71 0.23 24.49 6.29
C VAL A 71 1.61 25.16 6.12
N PRO A 72 2.02 26.04 7.06
CA PRO A 72 3.34 26.68 7.03
C PRO A 72 4.47 25.66 7.03
N THR A 73 5.57 25.97 6.37
CA THR A 73 6.74 25.08 6.19
C THR A 73 7.67 24.99 7.40
N GLU A 74 7.54 25.86 8.40
CA GLU A 74 8.46 25.90 9.55
C GLU A 74 7.89 25.15 10.76
N GLU A 75 8.58 24.07 11.15
CA GLU A 75 8.39 23.35 12.41
C GLU A 75 8.85 24.23 13.58
N ASP A 76 7.91 24.89 14.27
CA ASP A 76 8.20 25.42 15.61
C ASP A 76 7.94 24.29 16.63
N GLU A 77 8.96 23.47 16.88
CA GLU A 77 8.92 22.32 17.80
C GLU A 77 8.44 22.68 19.21
N ASN A 78 8.45 23.97 19.57
CA ASN A 78 8.06 24.49 20.87
C ASN A 78 6.58 24.93 20.97
N LYS A 79 5.79 24.84 19.90
CA LYS A 79 4.35 25.16 19.96
C LYS A 79 3.52 23.90 20.25
N PRO A 80 2.61 23.94 21.24
CA PRO A 80 1.73 22.80 21.52
C PRO A 80 0.83 22.52 20.30
N PHE A 81 0.94 21.31 19.77
CA PHE A 81 0.09 20.74 18.72
C PHE A 81 -1.38 20.71 19.15
N THR A 82 -2.11 21.79 18.88
CA THR A 82 -3.58 21.87 18.98
C THR A 82 -4.04 23.00 18.08
N ARG A 83 -5.14 22.95 17.32
CA ARG A 83 -6.25 21.98 17.18
C ARG A 83 -7.15 22.58 16.08
N LYS A 84 -7.78 21.78 15.22
CA LYS A 84 -8.89 22.14 14.30
C LYS A 84 -8.65 23.02 13.04
N GLU A 85 -7.59 23.81 12.91
CA GLU A 85 -7.46 24.74 11.76
C GLU A 85 -6.77 24.17 10.51
N GLU A 86 -6.33 22.91 10.52
CA GLU A 86 -5.42 22.37 9.50
C GLU A 86 -6.06 21.48 8.42
N TYR A 87 -7.28 21.00 8.63
CA TYR A 87 -8.04 20.30 7.59
C TYR A 87 -9.00 21.27 6.90
N SER A 88 -8.99 21.25 5.58
CA SER A 88 -9.88 22.03 4.73
C SER A 88 -11.34 21.61 4.88
N ASN A 89 -11.59 20.31 5.07
CA ASN A 89 -12.92 19.73 5.19
C ASN A 89 -12.90 18.45 6.04
N ILE A 90 -14.03 18.17 6.71
CA ILE A 90 -14.33 16.89 7.36
C ILE A 90 -15.55 16.29 6.68
N LEU A 91 -15.44 15.04 6.26
CA LEU A 91 -16.56 14.25 5.79
C LEU A 91 -17.00 13.33 6.93
N ASP A 92 -18.23 13.53 7.39
CA ASP A 92 -18.84 12.82 8.51
C ASP A 92 -20.10 12.10 8.03
N GLY A 93 -20.26 10.82 8.38
CA GLY A 93 -21.40 10.03 7.92
C GLY A 93 -21.22 8.52 7.95
N HIS A 94 -20.00 8.01 8.12
CA HIS A 94 -19.81 6.60 8.50
C HIS A 94 -20.17 6.40 9.98
N SER A 95 -20.76 5.24 10.29
CA SER A 95 -21.14 4.92 11.67
C SER A 95 -20.04 4.17 12.45
N ASP A 96 -18.98 3.78 11.76
CA ASP A 96 -17.79 3.13 12.32
C ASP A 96 -16.51 3.49 11.53
N SER A 97 -15.35 3.04 12.02
CA SER A 97 -14.01 3.31 11.53
C SER A 97 -13.89 3.21 10.01
N VAL A 98 -13.31 4.23 9.37
CA VAL A 98 -12.94 4.19 7.95
C VAL A 98 -11.68 3.34 7.84
N SER A 99 -11.77 2.21 7.16
CA SER A 99 -10.66 1.25 7.03
C SER A 99 -9.76 1.59 5.85
N ASN A 100 -10.33 2.09 4.76
CA ASN A 100 -9.62 2.37 3.52
C ASN A 100 -10.31 3.46 2.71
N LEU A 101 -9.55 4.21 1.93
CA LEU A 101 -10.05 5.22 1.01
C LEU A 101 -9.26 5.24 -0.30
N THR A 102 -9.91 5.72 -1.35
CA THR A 102 -9.31 5.98 -2.67
C THR A 102 -9.91 7.25 -3.29
N ILE A 103 -9.17 7.93 -4.17
CA ILE A 103 -9.61 9.12 -4.91
C ILE A 103 -9.81 8.74 -6.38
N SER A 104 -10.87 9.28 -7.00
CA SER A 104 -11.07 9.10 -8.43
C SER A 104 -9.96 9.75 -9.25
N GLU A 105 -9.65 9.19 -10.41
CA GLU A 105 -8.57 9.68 -11.29
C GLU A 105 -8.75 11.15 -11.72
N ASP A 106 -9.99 11.62 -11.78
CA ASP A 106 -10.33 13.02 -12.07
C ASP A 106 -10.34 13.94 -10.83
N GLY A 107 -10.03 13.40 -9.65
CA GLY A 107 -9.95 14.12 -8.37
C GLY A 107 -11.29 14.60 -7.82
N LYS A 108 -12.41 14.25 -8.45
CA LYS A 108 -13.73 14.77 -8.06
C LYS A 108 -14.39 14.00 -6.94
N TYR A 109 -14.00 12.76 -6.72
CA TYR A 109 -14.67 11.88 -5.78
C TYR A 109 -13.68 11.22 -4.83
N ILE A 110 -14.09 11.11 -3.57
CA ILE A 110 -13.47 10.23 -2.57
C ILE A 110 -14.38 9.00 -2.45
N ILE A 111 -13.80 7.81 -2.39
CA ILE A 111 -14.50 6.56 -2.14
C ILE A 111 -13.91 5.97 -0.86
N SER A 112 -14.75 5.65 0.12
CA SER A 112 -14.33 5.11 1.41
C SER A 112 -15.02 3.79 1.73
N GLY A 113 -14.26 2.86 2.29
CA GLY A 113 -14.77 1.64 2.90
C GLY A 113 -14.69 1.75 4.42
N SER A 114 -15.69 1.21 5.13
CA SER A 114 -15.75 1.27 6.59
C SER A 114 -16.07 -0.07 7.24
N VAL A 115 -15.73 -0.15 8.53
CA VAL A 115 -16.14 -1.22 9.45
C VAL A 115 -17.66 -1.28 9.59
N ASP A 116 -18.38 -0.19 9.27
CA ASP A 116 -19.84 -0.17 9.21
C ASP A 116 -20.45 -0.95 8.04
N LYS A 117 -19.61 -1.66 7.26
CA LYS A 117 -19.97 -2.55 6.15
C LYS A 117 -20.44 -1.82 4.89
N THR A 118 -20.37 -0.48 4.88
CA THR A 118 -20.75 0.34 3.74
C THR A 118 -19.54 0.89 3.00
N ILE A 119 -19.77 1.17 1.71
CA ILE A 119 -18.88 2.02 0.91
C ILE A 119 -19.61 3.34 0.68
N LYS A 120 -18.92 4.47 0.85
CA LYS A 120 -19.48 5.79 0.56
C LYS A 120 -18.71 6.49 -0.55
N ILE A 121 -19.45 7.18 -1.41
CA ILE A 121 -18.91 8.05 -2.46
C ILE A 121 -19.20 9.48 -2.06
N TRP A 122 -18.17 10.30 -2.00
CA TRP A 122 -18.22 11.68 -1.56
C TRP A 122 -17.80 12.62 -2.68
N ASP A 123 -18.46 13.76 -2.79
CA ASP A 123 -17.98 14.84 -3.65
C ASP A 123 -16.81 15.54 -2.96
N PHE A 124 -15.65 15.58 -3.63
CA PHE A 124 -14.42 16.14 -3.07
C PHE A 124 -14.56 17.63 -2.73
N LYS A 125 -15.29 18.40 -3.54
CA LYS A 125 -15.38 19.85 -3.43
C LYS A 125 -16.34 20.29 -2.33
N THR A 126 -17.49 19.63 -2.24
CA THR A 126 -18.58 19.98 -1.32
C THR A 126 -18.52 19.19 -0.03
N SER A 127 -17.75 18.10 0.01
CA SER A 127 -17.67 17.16 1.14
C SER A 127 -19.00 16.45 1.45
N GLU A 128 -19.95 16.48 0.52
CA GLU A 128 -21.23 15.80 0.66
C GLU A 128 -21.13 14.31 0.34
N CYS A 129 -21.83 13.49 1.14
CA CYS A 129 -22.01 12.08 0.82
C CYS A 129 -23.04 11.95 -0.31
N LEU A 130 -22.57 11.56 -1.49
CA LEU A 130 -23.43 11.43 -2.67
C LEU A 130 -24.20 10.10 -2.68
N ARG A 131 -23.52 9.01 -2.32
CA ARG A 131 -24.07 7.64 -2.39
C ARG A 131 -23.50 6.78 -1.28
N THR A 132 -24.33 5.86 -0.78
CA THR A 132 -23.95 4.78 0.13
C THR A 132 -24.26 3.45 -0.56
N LEU A 133 -23.25 2.59 -0.68
CA LEU A 133 -23.35 1.27 -1.28
C LEU A 133 -23.39 0.26 -0.13
N GLU A 134 -24.49 -0.49 -0.08
CA GLU A 134 -24.73 -1.57 0.89
C GLU A 134 -24.71 -2.91 0.17
N GLY A 135 -24.24 -3.96 0.85
CA GLY A 135 -24.31 -5.32 0.31
C GLY A 135 -23.23 -6.28 0.81
N HIS A 136 -22.15 -5.78 1.40
CA HIS A 136 -21.24 -6.60 2.21
C HIS A 136 -21.88 -6.91 3.57
N VAL A 137 -21.64 -8.10 4.12
CA VAL A 137 -22.23 -8.53 5.40
C VAL A 137 -21.30 -8.33 6.59
N ASP A 138 -20.05 -7.94 6.32
CA ASP A 138 -19.03 -7.61 7.30
C ASP A 138 -18.16 -6.43 6.80
N ALA A 139 -17.29 -5.94 7.68
CA ALA A 139 -16.45 -4.76 7.49
C ALA A 139 -15.74 -4.75 6.14
N ILE A 140 -15.79 -3.61 5.46
CA ILE A 140 -14.95 -3.37 4.29
C ILE A 140 -13.52 -3.23 4.78
N SER A 141 -12.58 -3.94 4.17
CA SER A 141 -11.16 -3.87 4.50
C SER A 141 -10.38 -3.06 3.48
N ILE A 142 -10.80 -3.09 2.22
CA ILE A 142 -10.17 -2.33 1.13
C ILE A 142 -11.19 -1.92 0.08
N VAL A 143 -11.00 -0.74 -0.50
CA VAL A 143 -11.78 -0.25 -1.64
C VAL A 143 -10.84 0.39 -2.65
N THR A 144 -11.12 0.19 -3.94
CA THR A 144 -10.38 0.84 -5.03
C THR A 144 -11.33 1.19 -6.17
N ILE A 145 -10.90 2.10 -7.05
CA ILE A 145 -11.64 2.50 -8.25
C ILE A 145 -10.83 2.12 -9.50
N SER A 146 -11.52 1.65 -10.54
CA SER A 146 -10.88 1.34 -11.82
C SER A 146 -10.31 2.61 -12.46
N LYS A 147 -9.24 2.45 -13.26
CA LYS A 147 -8.55 3.57 -13.90
C LYS A 147 -9.42 4.38 -14.85
N ASP A 148 -10.45 3.76 -15.42
CA ASP A 148 -11.45 4.43 -16.26
C ASP A 148 -12.60 5.05 -15.45
N GLY A 149 -12.57 4.96 -14.11
CA GLY A 149 -13.53 5.55 -13.18
C GLY A 149 -14.91 4.90 -13.17
N LYS A 150 -15.10 3.78 -13.89
CA LYS A 150 -16.42 3.18 -14.09
C LYS A 150 -16.81 2.20 -13.01
N TYR A 151 -15.85 1.61 -12.32
CA TYR A 151 -16.10 0.53 -11.37
C TYR A 151 -15.41 0.79 -10.04
N ILE A 152 -16.12 0.48 -8.96
CA ILE A 152 -15.53 0.34 -7.63
C ILE A 152 -15.34 -1.15 -7.37
N VAL A 153 -14.22 -1.52 -6.77
CA VAL A 153 -13.98 -2.88 -6.30
C VAL A 153 -13.67 -2.85 -4.81
N SER A 154 -14.35 -3.70 -4.04
CA SER A 154 -14.17 -3.78 -2.59
C SER A 154 -13.84 -5.20 -2.15
N GLY A 155 -12.98 -5.29 -1.14
CA GLY A 155 -12.73 -6.51 -0.36
C GLY A 155 -13.26 -6.34 1.06
N SER A 156 -13.76 -7.43 1.64
CA SER A 156 -14.37 -7.41 2.97
C SER A 156 -13.90 -8.56 3.86
N LYS A 157 -14.11 -8.40 5.17
CA LYS A 157 -14.01 -9.47 6.18
C LYS A 157 -15.04 -10.58 5.97
N ASP A 158 -16.07 -10.34 5.16
CA ASP A 158 -17.02 -11.38 4.73
C ASP A 158 -16.43 -12.36 3.71
N LYS A 159 -15.14 -12.23 3.39
CA LYS A 159 -14.35 -13.11 2.52
C LYS A 159 -14.70 -12.98 1.04
N THR A 160 -15.53 -12.00 0.69
CA THR A 160 -15.92 -11.74 -0.69
C THR A 160 -15.25 -10.49 -1.23
N ILE A 161 -15.18 -10.45 -2.56
CA ILE A 161 -14.85 -9.24 -3.32
C ILE A 161 -16.11 -8.84 -4.09
N LYS A 162 -16.45 -7.55 -4.12
CA LYS A 162 -17.59 -7.05 -4.92
C LYS A 162 -17.12 -6.04 -5.95
N ILE A 163 -17.74 -6.11 -7.13
CA ILE A 163 -17.57 -5.13 -8.20
C ILE A 163 -18.86 -4.34 -8.30
N TRP A 164 -18.75 -3.02 -8.29
CA TRP A 164 -19.87 -2.10 -8.31
C TRP A 164 -19.76 -1.18 -9.51
N ASP A 165 -20.89 -0.87 -10.13
CA ASP A 165 -20.94 0.18 -11.13
C ASP A 165 -20.90 1.54 -10.41
N PHE A 166 -19.95 2.40 -10.78
CA PHE A 166 -19.74 3.68 -10.10
C PHE A 166 -20.95 4.62 -10.23
N LYS A 167 -21.63 4.59 -11.38
CA LYS A 167 -22.70 5.54 -11.73
C LYS A 167 -24.02 5.19 -11.07
N THR A 168 -24.37 3.91 -11.12
CA THR A 168 -25.64 3.37 -10.61
C THR A 168 -25.54 2.90 -9.16
N SER A 169 -24.32 2.67 -8.66
CA SER A 169 -24.05 2.08 -7.34
C SER A 169 -24.59 0.65 -7.16
N GLU A 170 -24.93 -0.03 -8.27
CA GLU A 170 -25.36 -1.41 -8.26
C GLU A 170 -24.17 -2.36 -8.08
N CYS A 171 -24.36 -3.42 -7.29
CA CYS A 171 -23.42 -4.52 -7.20
C CYS A 171 -23.54 -5.39 -8.46
N LEU A 172 -22.55 -5.29 -9.35
CA LEU A 172 -22.52 -6.05 -10.60
C LEU A 172 -22.14 -7.51 -10.35
N ARG A 173 -21.20 -7.75 -9.42
CA ARG A 173 -20.66 -9.09 -9.13
C ARG A 173 -20.25 -9.24 -7.67
N THR A 174 -20.41 -10.47 -7.18
CA THR A 174 -19.78 -10.97 -5.96
C THR A 174 -18.85 -12.12 -6.34
N LEU A 175 -17.58 -11.99 -5.99
CA LEU A 175 -16.52 -12.94 -6.25
C LEU A 175 -16.30 -13.73 -4.96
N GLU A 176 -16.65 -15.00 -5.00
CA GLU A 176 -16.52 -15.95 -3.89
C GLU A 176 -15.39 -16.95 -4.16
N GLY A 177 -14.71 -17.40 -3.10
CA GLY A 177 -13.68 -18.44 -3.20
C GLY A 177 -12.46 -18.22 -2.32
N HIS A 178 -12.33 -17.06 -1.69
CA HIS A 178 -11.44 -16.89 -0.53
C HIS A 178 -12.10 -17.46 0.74
N PHE A 179 -11.26 -17.93 1.67
CA PHE A 179 -11.73 -18.54 2.92
C PHE A 179 -11.41 -17.69 4.17
N GLY A 180 -10.71 -16.58 4.00
CA GLY A 180 -10.38 -15.59 5.03
C GLY A 180 -10.68 -14.17 4.55
N SER A 181 -10.54 -13.18 5.44
CA SER A 181 -10.79 -11.78 5.10
C SER A 181 -9.93 -11.34 3.93
N ILE A 182 -10.46 -10.47 3.07
CA ILE A 182 -9.65 -9.84 2.03
C ILE A 182 -8.81 -8.75 2.70
N ASN A 183 -7.50 -8.72 2.47
CA ASN A 183 -6.59 -7.75 3.08
C ASN A 183 -6.11 -6.69 2.10
N SER A 184 -5.92 -7.08 0.84
CA SER A 184 -5.45 -6.17 -0.20
C SER A 184 -6.03 -6.57 -1.55
N LEU A 185 -6.20 -5.58 -2.42
CA LEU A 185 -6.82 -5.73 -3.72
C LEU A 185 -6.26 -4.68 -4.69
N VAL A 186 -5.96 -5.11 -5.92
CA VAL A 186 -5.57 -4.22 -7.02
C VAL A 186 -6.29 -4.63 -8.31
N ILE A 187 -6.56 -3.65 -9.19
CA ILE A 187 -7.13 -3.86 -10.51
C ILE A 187 -6.00 -3.72 -11.54
N SER A 188 -5.96 -4.59 -12.54
CA SER A 188 -5.00 -4.43 -13.63
C SER A 188 -5.29 -3.16 -14.43
N PRO A 189 -4.26 -2.43 -14.93
CA PRO A 189 -4.45 -1.20 -15.69
C PRO A 189 -5.33 -1.33 -16.94
N ASP A 190 -5.46 -2.55 -17.48
CA ASP A 190 -6.31 -2.88 -18.63
C ASP A 190 -7.73 -3.33 -18.24
N ASN A 191 -8.09 -3.26 -16.95
CA ASN A 191 -9.37 -3.69 -16.37
C ASN A 191 -9.78 -5.13 -16.70
N LYS A 192 -8.82 -6.02 -17.00
CA LYS A 192 -9.11 -7.44 -17.26
C LYS A 192 -9.01 -8.32 -16.02
N HIS A 193 -8.21 -7.92 -15.05
CA HIS A 193 -7.93 -8.74 -13.89
C HIS A 193 -8.12 -7.98 -12.59
N ILE A 194 -8.58 -8.70 -11.57
CA ILE A 194 -8.50 -8.28 -10.17
C ILE A 194 -7.49 -9.21 -9.51
N VAL A 195 -6.63 -8.67 -8.67
CA VAL A 195 -5.71 -9.45 -7.83
C VAL A 195 -6.06 -9.17 -6.39
N SER A 196 -6.22 -10.23 -5.59
CA SER A 196 -6.55 -10.12 -4.18
C SER A 196 -5.64 -10.96 -3.32
N ALA A 197 -5.36 -10.47 -2.11
CA ALA A 197 -4.66 -11.16 -1.05
C ALA A 197 -5.58 -11.30 0.16
N SER A 198 -5.57 -12.47 0.81
CA SER A 198 -6.49 -12.81 1.89
C SER A 198 -5.78 -13.44 3.10
N GLU A 199 -6.42 -13.37 4.26
CA GLU A 199 -6.00 -14.09 5.48
C GLU A 199 -5.97 -15.63 5.29
N ASP A 200 -6.55 -16.16 4.20
CA ASP A 200 -6.39 -17.57 3.81
C ASP A 200 -5.02 -17.92 3.23
N LYS A 201 -4.07 -16.98 3.27
CA LYS A 201 -2.68 -17.10 2.81
C LYS A 201 -2.53 -17.27 1.30
N LYS A 202 -3.58 -16.92 0.54
CA LYS A 202 -3.59 -17.01 -0.92
C LYS A 202 -3.65 -15.64 -1.57
N VAL A 203 -2.95 -15.55 -2.69
CA VAL A 203 -3.16 -14.50 -3.69
C VAL A 203 -3.98 -15.11 -4.83
N LYS A 204 -5.09 -14.48 -5.19
CA LYS A 204 -5.94 -14.93 -6.30
C LYS A 204 -5.97 -13.89 -7.40
N ILE A 205 -6.03 -14.38 -8.65
CA ILE A 205 -6.29 -13.58 -9.84
C ILE A 205 -7.66 -13.96 -10.36
N TRP A 206 -8.48 -12.94 -10.60
CA TRP A 206 -9.84 -13.07 -11.07
C TRP A 206 -9.99 -12.40 -12.42
N ASP A 207 -10.76 -13.01 -13.31
CA ASP A 207 -11.22 -12.33 -14.51
C ASP A 207 -12.27 -11.29 -14.12
N PHE A 208 -12.02 -10.03 -14.45
CA PHE A 208 -12.87 -8.89 -14.08
C PHE A 208 -14.29 -9.04 -14.64
N ASN A 209 -14.38 -9.50 -15.90
CA ASN A 209 -15.64 -9.54 -16.63
C ASN A 209 -16.54 -10.70 -16.23
N SER A 210 -16.00 -11.86 -15.88
CA SER A 210 -16.79 -13.04 -15.50
C SER A 210 -16.85 -13.24 -14.00
N GLY A 211 -15.96 -12.63 -13.23
CA GLY A 211 -15.80 -12.87 -11.79
C GLY A 211 -15.20 -14.24 -11.45
N LYS A 212 -14.71 -14.99 -12.45
CA LYS A 212 -14.12 -16.31 -12.20
C LYS A 212 -12.72 -16.17 -11.64
N CYS A 213 -12.41 -16.97 -10.62
CA CYS A 213 -11.04 -17.17 -10.16
C CYS A 213 -10.27 -17.89 -11.26
N LEU A 214 -9.32 -17.21 -11.88
CA LEU A 214 -8.42 -17.81 -12.88
C LEU A 214 -7.32 -18.60 -12.19
N ILE A 215 -6.75 -18.02 -11.13
CA ILE A 215 -5.52 -18.53 -10.51
C ILE A 215 -5.55 -18.32 -9.00
N SER A 216 -4.95 -19.27 -8.29
CA SER A 216 -4.78 -19.24 -6.85
C SER A 216 -3.35 -19.63 -6.50
N PHE A 217 -2.58 -18.67 -6.01
CA PHE A 217 -1.23 -18.89 -5.52
C PHE A 217 -1.25 -19.09 -4.01
N ASN A 218 -0.40 -19.98 -3.52
CA ASN A 218 -0.01 -19.98 -2.11
C ASN A 218 1.10 -18.94 -1.99
N GLY A 219 0.80 -17.78 -1.42
CA GLY A 219 1.59 -16.58 -1.65
C GLY A 219 2.52 -16.20 -0.51
N TYR A 220 2.19 -16.53 0.73
CA TYR A 220 2.92 -16.05 1.89
C TYR A 220 2.55 -16.83 3.16
N LEU A 221 3.46 -16.88 4.14
CA LEU A 221 3.22 -17.52 5.45
C LEU A 221 2.52 -16.59 6.45
N GLY A 222 2.48 -15.30 6.13
CA GLY A 222 1.92 -14.22 6.92
C GLY A 222 0.39 -14.18 6.96
N ASN A 223 -0.14 -13.33 7.85
CA ASN A 223 -1.59 -13.09 7.97
C ASN A 223 -2.02 -11.82 7.22
N THR A 224 -1.10 -10.89 6.98
CA THR A 224 -1.36 -9.63 6.27
C THR A 224 -0.47 -9.52 5.05
N CYS A 225 -1.04 -8.99 3.98
CA CYS A 225 -0.34 -8.79 2.72
C CYS A 225 -0.82 -7.52 2.05
N SER A 226 0.11 -6.75 1.49
CA SER A 226 -0.15 -5.60 0.63
C SER A 226 0.23 -5.95 -0.80
N LEU A 227 -0.60 -5.54 -1.75
CA LEU A 227 -0.40 -5.76 -3.18
C LEU A 227 -0.15 -4.44 -3.92
N ALA A 228 0.69 -4.51 -4.93
CA ALA A 228 0.85 -3.48 -5.95
C ALA A 228 0.93 -4.13 -7.34
N ILE A 229 0.51 -3.41 -8.38
CA ILE A 229 0.62 -3.84 -9.76
C ILE A 229 1.44 -2.82 -10.55
N SER A 230 2.30 -3.29 -11.45
CA SER A 230 3.10 -2.40 -12.29
C SER A 230 2.18 -1.60 -13.24
N PRO A 231 2.57 -0.36 -13.62
CA PRO A 231 1.76 0.47 -14.52
C PRO A 231 1.48 -0.15 -15.90
N ASP A 232 2.38 -1.04 -16.36
CA ASP A 232 2.21 -1.79 -17.60
C ASP A 232 1.38 -3.09 -17.42
N GLY A 233 0.95 -3.38 -16.19
CA GLY A 233 0.12 -4.53 -15.85
C GLY A 233 0.81 -5.88 -15.96
N LYS A 234 2.15 -5.93 -16.06
CA LYS A 234 2.88 -7.19 -16.21
C LYS A 234 3.28 -7.83 -14.90
N TYR A 235 3.49 -7.05 -13.86
CA TYR A 235 4.04 -7.54 -12.59
C TYR A 235 3.13 -7.23 -11.42
N ILE A 236 2.98 -8.19 -10.53
CA ILE A 236 2.33 -8.03 -9.23
C ILE A 236 3.40 -8.14 -8.16
N ILE A 237 3.43 -7.18 -7.24
CA ILE A 237 4.29 -7.20 -6.07
C ILE A 237 3.40 -7.48 -4.87
N SER A 238 3.79 -8.44 -4.03
CA SER A 238 3.13 -8.73 -2.77
C SER A 238 4.12 -8.65 -1.62
N GLY A 239 3.92 -7.72 -0.69
CA GLY A 239 4.66 -7.65 0.57
C GLY A 239 3.84 -8.27 1.70
N SER A 240 4.46 -9.09 2.55
CA SER A 240 3.79 -9.76 3.66
C SER A 240 4.56 -9.59 4.97
N ASN A 241 3.86 -9.69 6.11
CA ASN A 241 4.46 -9.56 7.43
C ASN A 241 5.40 -10.71 7.84
N ASN A 242 5.67 -11.65 6.94
CA ASN A 242 6.72 -12.67 7.07
C ASN A 242 8.07 -12.19 6.50
N GLU A 243 8.27 -10.87 6.38
CA GLU A 243 9.50 -10.25 5.86
C GLU A 243 9.81 -10.63 4.41
N THR A 244 8.80 -11.02 3.61
CA THR A 244 8.99 -11.36 2.19
C THR A 244 8.25 -10.40 1.27
N ILE A 245 8.90 -10.04 0.17
CA ILE A 245 8.34 -9.37 -1.00
C ILE A 245 8.45 -10.34 -2.17
N ASN A 246 7.33 -10.67 -2.80
CA ASN A 246 7.29 -11.52 -3.97
C ASN A 246 6.89 -10.71 -5.20
N ILE A 247 7.54 -10.98 -6.32
CA ILE A 247 7.26 -10.39 -7.63
C ILE A 247 6.77 -11.50 -8.55
N TRP A 248 5.58 -11.33 -9.10
CA TRP A 248 4.92 -12.29 -9.97
C TRP A 248 4.74 -11.70 -11.35
N GLU A 249 4.96 -12.50 -12.38
CA GLU A 249 4.63 -12.14 -13.76
C GLU A 249 3.22 -12.63 -14.12
N LEU A 250 2.35 -11.70 -14.53
CA LEU A 250 0.94 -11.96 -14.84
C LEU A 250 0.74 -12.82 -16.10
N SER A 251 1.64 -12.75 -17.07
CA SER A 251 1.53 -13.53 -18.32
C SER A 251 1.85 -15.01 -18.10
N SER A 252 2.86 -15.31 -17.28
CA SER A 252 3.32 -16.68 -17.02
C SER A 252 2.73 -17.28 -15.74
N ASN A 253 2.14 -16.45 -14.88
CA ASN A 253 1.57 -16.85 -13.59
C ASN A 253 2.61 -17.51 -12.69
N LYS A 254 3.81 -16.95 -12.67
CA LYS A 254 4.92 -17.45 -11.88
C LYS A 254 5.45 -16.36 -10.96
N ASN A 255 5.85 -16.79 -9.76
CA ASN A 255 6.76 -16.00 -8.96
C ASN A 255 8.10 -16.00 -9.69
N ILE A 256 8.58 -14.83 -10.05
CA ILE A 256 9.86 -14.65 -10.74
C ILE A 256 10.94 -14.15 -9.79
N TYR A 257 10.57 -13.61 -8.63
CA TYR A 257 11.51 -13.10 -7.65
C TYR A 257 10.91 -13.06 -6.25
N THR A 258 11.71 -13.48 -5.27
CA THR A 258 11.40 -13.33 -3.84
C THR A 258 12.55 -12.55 -3.21
N ILE A 259 12.22 -11.47 -2.53
CA ILE A 259 13.11 -10.73 -1.63
C ILE A 259 12.67 -11.11 -0.22
N ASP A 260 13.61 -11.52 0.61
CA ASP A 260 13.37 -11.80 2.02
C ASP A 260 14.57 -11.32 2.85
N SER A 261 14.47 -11.39 4.18
CA SER A 261 15.55 -10.98 5.09
C SER A 261 16.83 -11.82 4.96
N ASN A 262 16.82 -12.93 4.20
CA ASN A 262 17.99 -13.69 3.79
C ASN A 262 18.56 -13.26 2.41
N PHE A 263 17.84 -12.43 1.63
CA PHE A 263 18.31 -11.87 0.35
C PHE A 263 19.07 -10.55 0.47
N GLU A 264 19.11 -9.92 1.65
CA GLU A 264 20.00 -8.78 1.87
C GLU A 264 21.45 -9.27 1.94
N LEU A 265 22.25 -8.92 0.91
CA LEU A 265 23.71 -8.91 0.97
C LEU A 265 24.15 -7.58 1.58
N ALA A 266 24.44 -7.60 2.87
CA ALA A 266 24.94 -6.44 3.61
C ALA A 266 26.27 -6.77 4.28
N ILE A 267 27.00 -5.75 4.75
CA ILE A 267 28.13 -5.91 5.65
C ILE A 267 27.69 -5.35 7.01
N ASP A 268 27.79 -6.14 8.07
CA ASP A 268 27.46 -5.67 9.42
C ASP A 268 28.55 -4.76 10.00
N GLU A 269 28.28 -4.17 11.17
CA GLU A 269 29.21 -3.25 11.86
C GLU A 269 30.52 -3.94 12.28
N GLN A 270 30.56 -5.27 12.29
CA GLN A 270 31.73 -6.09 12.62
C GLN A 270 32.50 -6.55 11.36
N GLY A 271 32.02 -6.21 10.16
CA GLY A 271 32.66 -6.52 8.89
C GLY A 271 32.33 -7.90 8.32
N PHE A 272 31.24 -8.55 8.76
CA PHE A 272 30.75 -9.80 8.19
C PHE A 272 29.69 -9.57 7.13
N PHE A 273 29.68 -10.43 6.10
CA PHE A 273 28.56 -10.48 5.19
C PHE A 273 27.31 -11.04 5.88
N LYS A 274 26.23 -10.27 5.85
CA LYS A 274 24.89 -10.71 6.17
C LYS A 274 24.21 -11.11 4.85
N GLY A 275 23.53 -12.25 4.85
CA GLY A 275 22.84 -12.81 3.68
C GLY A 275 22.88 -14.33 3.66
N SER A 276 22.06 -14.96 2.81
CA SER A 276 22.08 -16.41 2.64
C SER A 276 23.42 -16.88 2.04
N ILE A 277 23.87 -18.08 2.42
CA ILE A 277 25.15 -18.63 1.92
C ILE A 277 25.14 -18.82 0.40
N ASP A 278 23.99 -19.14 -0.17
CA ASP A 278 23.80 -19.28 -1.61
C ASP A 278 23.94 -17.93 -2.31
N ASN A 279 23.40 -16.84 -1.74
CA ASN A 279 23.54 -15.49 -2.28
C ASN A 279 24.97 -14.95 -2.14
N ILE A 280 25.60 -15.16 -0.99
CA ILE A 280 27.02 -14.80 -0.77
C ILE A 280 27.89 -15.51 -1.82
N ASN A 281 27.67 -16.80 -2.04
CA ASN A 281 28.42 -17.56 -3.05
C ASN A 281 28.07 -17.17 -4.50
N GLN A 282 26.84 -16.71 -4.75
CA GLN A 282 26.36 -16.34 -6.09
C GLN A 282 26.83 -14.95 -6.53
N TYR A 283 26.98 -13.99 -5.62
CA TYR A 283 27.21 -12.58 -5.97
C TYR A 283 28.55 -12.01 -5.48
N ILE A 284 29.25 -12.72 -4.59
CA ILE A 284 30.55 -12.31 -4.04
C ILE A 284 31.58 -13.42 -4.29
N LYS A 285 32.73 -13.07 -4.87
CA LYS A 285 33.83 -14.01 -5.10
C LYS A 285 35.09 -13.52 -4.37
N ILE A 286 35.47 -14.19 -3.27
CA ILE A 286 36.72 -13.92 -2.55
C ILE A 286 37.50 -15.24 -2.38
N CYS A 287 38.40 -15.52 -3.32
CA CYS A 287 39.44 -16.57 -3.25
C CYS A 287 38.96 -18.03 -2.97
N ASN A 288 39.89 -18.98 -3.01
CA ASN A 288 39.63 -20.43 -2.89
C ASN A 288 39.40 -20.94 -1.45
N LYS A 289 38.84 -20.12 -0.55
CA LYS A 289 38.49 -20.51 0.83
C LYS A 289 37.05 -20.12 1.15
N PRO A 290 36.31 -20.87 1.99
CA PRO A 290 34.95 -20.50 2.39
C PRO A 290 34.91 -19.13 3.08
N LEU A 291 34.07 -18.20 2.57
CA LEU A 291 33.97 -16.80 3.03
C LEU A 291 33.40 -16.65 4.46
N ASN A 292 32.64 -17.63 4.94
CA ASN A 292 31.95 -17.58 6.23
C ASN A 292 32.88 -17.67 7.46
N GLN A 293 34.20 -17.59 7.27
CA GLN A 293 35.20 -17.83 8.31
C GLN A 293 36.20 -16.68 8.53
N ARG A 294 36.06 -15.51 7.89
CA ARG A 294 36.93 -14.36 8.22
C ARG A 294 36.24 -13.01 8.16
N ASN A 295 36.71 -12.10 9.00
CA ASN A 295 36.37 -10.69 8.95
C ASN A 295 37.08 -10.02 7.76
N LEU A 296 36.39 -9.08 7.13
CA LEU A 296 37.01 -8.15 6.19
C LEU A 296 37.73 -7.04 6.94
N THR A 297 38.86 -6.57 6.40
CA THR A 297 39.52 -5.36 6.90
C THR A 297 38.76 -4.10 6.44
N GLN A 298 38.96 -2.98 7.14
CA GLN A 298 38.39 -1.69 6.73
C GLN A 298 38.79 -1.27 5.31
N GLU A 299 40.01 -1.64 4.87
CA GLU A 299 40.47 -1.41 3.50
C GLU A 299 39.75 -2.32 2.48
N GLU A 300 39.46 -3.57 2.85
CA GLU A 300 38.69 -4.51 2.03
C GLU A 300 37.23 -4.06 1.84
N ILE A 301 36.61 -3.46 2.86
CA ILE A 301 35.24 -2.95 2.81
C ILE A 301 35.07 -1.86 1.74
N VAL A 302 36.08 -1.01 1.54
CA VAL A 302 36.02 0.13 0.60
C VAL A 302 36.60 -0.15 -0.79
N SER A 303 37.18 -1.34 -1.01
CA SER A 303 37.91 -1.70 -2.24
C SER A 303 37.14 -2.63 -3.19
N PHE A 304 35.88 -2.97 -2.86
CA PHE A 304 35.02 -3.70 -3.77
C PHE A 304 34.74 -2.89 -5.03
N SER A 305 34.94 -3.52 -6.18
CA SER A 305 34.59 -2.96 -7.48
C SER A 305 33.62 -3.89 -8.22
N LYS A 306 32.69 -3.30 -8.97
CA LYS A 306 31.72 -4.07 -9.76
C LYS A 306 32.41 -4.65 -10.99
N LYS A 307 32.34 -5.97 -11.19
CA LYS A 307 32.80 -6.66 -12.40
C LYS A 307 31.73 -7.62 -12.92
N GLY A 308 31.08 -7.24 -14.02
CA GLY A 308 29.91 -7.96 -14.52
C GLY A 308 28.76 -7.93 -13.50
N ASN A 309 28.29 -9.12 -13.10
CA ASN A 309 27.22 -9.30 -12.10
C ASN A 309 27.75 -9.48 -10.67
N PHE A 310 29.06 -9.31 -10.44
CA PHE A 310 29.71 -9.58 -9.16
C PHE A 310 30.33 -8.32 -8.56
N LEU A 311 30.48 -8.32 -7.24
CA LEU A 311 31.42 -7.44 -6.53
C LEU A 311 32.71 -8.23 -6.33
N GLU A 312 33.81 -7.74 -6.92
CA GLU A 312 35.15 -8.32 -6.80
C GLU A 312 36.01 -7.39 -5.95
N LEU A 313 36.75 -7.97 -5.01
CA LEU A 313 37.76 -7.29 -4.21
C LEU A 313 39.05 -7.27 -5.04
N ASN A 314 39.55 -6.07 -5.37
CA ASN A 314 40.78 -5.92 -6.17
C ASN A 314 42.04 -6.28 -5.38
#